data_AF-A0A7X3MIP1-F1
#
_entry.id   AF-A0A7X3MIP1-F1
#
_cell.length_a   1.000
_cell.length_b   1.000
_cell.length_c   1.000
_cell.angle_alpha   90.00
_cell.angle_beta   90.00
_cell.angle_gamma   90.00
#
_symmetry.space_group_name_H-M   'P 1'
#
loop_
_entity.id
_entity.type
_entity.pdbx_description
1 polymer ?
#
loop_
_entity_poly.entity_id
_entity_poly.type
_entity_poly.pdbx_seq_one_letter_code
_entity_poly.pdbx_strand_id
1 'polypeptide(L)' 'MKEKTNQEIIDEFDYLSNAASSQDCTGLIPSEPTSTEEVEAYEELYHFLPPHGRASSIKPDERLK' A
#
# COMPACT_ATOMS: atom_id res chain seq x y z
N MET A 1 36.66 -4.24 -26.43
CA MET A 1 35.73 -4.16 -25.27
C MET A 1 35.85 -5.48 -24.52
N LYS A 2 35.97 -5.46 -23.18
CA LYS A 2 35.95 -6.71 -22.41
C LYS A 2 34.53 -7.23 -22.37
N GLU A 3 34.33 -8.49 -22.73
CA GLU A 3 33.05 -9.17 -22.48
C GLU A 3 32.90 -9.37 -20.97
N LYS A 4 31.73 -9.01 -20.45
CA LYS A 4 31.39 -9.21 -19.04
C LYS A 4 30.94 -10.65 -18.85
N THR A 5 31.34 -11.23 -17.73
CA THR A 5 30.86 -12.54 -17.30
C THR A 5 29.39 -12.43 -16.87
N ASN A 6 28.67 -13.55 -16.89
CA ASN A 6 27.28 -13.59 -16.45
C ASN A 6 27.10 -13.09 -15.00
N GLN A 7 28.09 -13.34 -14.13
CA GLN A 7 28.05 -12.88 -12.74
C GLN A 7 28.15 -11.35 -12.66
N GLU A 8 29.07 -10.75 -13.40
CA GLU A 8 29.21 -9.28 -13.47
C GLU A 8 27.95 -8.62 -14.03
N ILE A 9 27.24 -9.27 -14.96
CA ILE A 9 25.98 -8.76 -15.51
C ILE A 9 24.86 -8.80 -14.45
N ILE A 10 24.77 -9.88 -13.68
CA ILE A 10 23.76 -10.04 -12.62
C ILE A 10 24.02 -9.06 -11.48
N ASP A 11 25.27 -8.93 -11.05
CA ASP A 11 25.66 -8.07 -9.93
C ASP A 11 25.48 -6.57 -10.26
N GLU A 12 25.59 -6.19 -11.54
CA GLU A 12 25.32 -4.83 -12.02
C GLU A 12 23.83 -4.53 -12.21
N PHE A 13 22.97 -5.55 -12.25
CA PHE A 13 21.56 -5.37 -12.58
C PHE A 13 20.72 -5.15 -11.32
N ASP A 14 20.15 -3.96 -11.20
CA ASP A 14 19.30 -3.57 -10.08
C ASP A 14 17.84 -4.04 -10.29
N TYR A 15 17.60 -5.32 -10.01
CA TYR A 15 16.29 -5.96 -10.15
C TYR A 15 15.21 -5.38 -9.23
N LEU A 16 15.59 -4.74 -8.12
CA LEU A 16 14.65 -4.29 -7.09
C LEU A 16 14.27 -2.82 -7.22
N SER A 17 15.15 -1.96 -7.76
CA SER A 17 14.84 -0.54 -7.90
C SER A 17 13.72 -0.22 -8.89
N ASN A 18 13.44 -1.11 -9.85
CA ASN A 18 12.27 -1.00 -10.74
C ASN A 18 11.07 -1.83 -10.28
N ALA A 19 11.19 -2.60 -9.19
CA ALA A 19 10.11 -3.46 -8.70
C ALA A 19 9.09 -2.70 -7.83
N ALA A 20 9.40 -1.46 -7.45
CA ALA A 20 8.50 -0.59 -6.69
C ALA A 20 8.43 0.78 -7.39
N SER A 21 7.32 1.04 -8.08
CA SER A 21 7.05 2.37 -8.63
C SER A 21 6.22 3.18 -7.64
N SER A 22 6.53 4.47 -7.48
CA SER A 22 5.66 5.38 -6.71
C SER A 22 4.26 5.54 -7.34
N GLN A 23 4.06 5.03 -8.55
CA GLN A 23 2.79 4.98 -9.27
C GLN A 23 2.11 3.60 -9.20
N ASP A 24 2.65 2.64 -8.45
CA ASP A 24 1.91 1.41 -8.16
C ASP A 24 0.66 1.79 -7.36
N CYS A 25 -0.47 1.78 -8.05
CA CYS A 25 -1.80 1.89 -7.44
C CYS A 25 -2.05 0.60 -6.65
N THR A 26 -1.47 0.50 -5.45
CA THR A 26 -1.62 -0.63 -4.53
C THR A 26 -3.06 -0.84 -4.05
N GLY A 27 -3.98 0.05 -4.41
CA GLY A 27 -5.35 0.07 -3.91
C GLY A 27 -5.44 0.45 -2.43
N LEU A 28 -4.31 0.78 -1.79
CA LEU A 28 -4.29 1.26 -0.42
C LEU A 28 -4.73 2.72 -0.38
N ILE A 29 -5.58 3.05 0.60
CA ILE A 29 -6.01 4.42 0.84
C ILE A 29 -4.76 5.24 1.19
N PRO A 30 -4.48 6.36 0.49
CA PRO A 30 -3.25 7.13 0.66
C PRO A 30 -3.12 7.83 2.02
N SER A 31 -4.21 7.85 2.80
CA SER A 31 -4.28 8.43 4.14
C SER A 31 -5.17 7.58 5.04
N GLU A 32 -4.96 7.68 6.35
CA GLU A 32 -5.88 7.12 7.32
C GLU A 32 -7.20 7.91 7.32
N PRO A 33 -8.37 7.25 7.49
CA PRO A 33 -9.64 7.95 7.66
C PRO A 33 -9.59 8.92 8.85
N THR A 34 -10.10 10.13 8.63
CA THR A 34 -10.06 11.22 9.60
C THR A 34 -11.30 11.25 10.50
N SER A 35 -12.38 10.60 10.09
CA SER A 35 -13.65 10.55 10.80
C SER A 35 -14.29 9.16 10.76
N THR A 36 -15.21 8.90 11.69
CA THR A 36 -15.97 7.64 11.73
C THR A 36 -16.84 7.45 10.49
N GLU A 37 -17.39 8.54 9.96
CA GLU A 37 -18.24 8.53 8.76
C GLU A 37 -17.44 8.15 7.52
N GLU A 38 -16.18 8.60 7.44
CA GLU A 38 -15.28 8.25 6.35
C GLU A 38 -14.97 6.74 6.36
N VAL A 39 -14.72 6.15 7.54
CA VAL A 39 -14.50 4.69 7.68
C VAL A 39 -15.74 3.91 7.23
N GLU A 40 -16.92 4.35 7.62
CA GLU A 40 -18.19 3.70 7.24
C GLU A 40 -18.44 3.78 5.74
N ALA A 41 -18.23 4.94 5.12
CA ALA A 41 -18.38 5.12 3.68
C ALA A 41 -17.40 4.24 2.88
N TYR A 42 -16.18 4.04 3.37
CA TYR A 42 -15.22 3.13 2.75
C TYR A 42 -15.66 1.66 2.83
N GLU A 43 -16.19 1.24 3.98
CA GLU A 43 -16.70 -0.12 4.17
C GLU A 43 -17.94 -0.41 3.29
N GLU A 44 -18.78 0.60 3.01
CA GLU A 44 -19.91 0.48 2.07
C GLU A 44 -19.45 0.27 0.62
N LEU A 45 -18.35 0.89 0.22
CA LEU A 45 -17.78 0.74 -1.12
C LEU A 45 -17.08 -0.61 -1.29
N TYR A 46 -16.34 -1.03 -0.26
CA TYR A 46 -15.58 -2.27 -0.25
C TYR A 46 -15.42 -2.81 1.16
N HIS A 47 -15.90 -4.03 1.40
CA HIS A 47 -15.75 -4.72 2.67
C HIS A 47 -14.30 -5.13 2.92
N PHE A 48 -13.56 -4.26 3.63
CA PHE A 48 -12.16 -4.51 3.96
C PHE A 48 -12.01 -5.26 5.30
N LEU A 49 -13.08 -5.35 6.08
CA LEU A 49 -13.11 -6.09 7.33
C LEU A 49 -13.50 -7.57 7.13
N PRO A 50 -13.07 -8.47 8.05
CA PRO A 50 -13.55 -9.84 8.05
C PRO A 50 -15.08 -9.93 8.17
N PRO A 51 -15.69 -11.07 7.80
CA PRO A 51 -17.11 -11.30 8.05
C PRO A 51 -17.44 -10.99 9.52
N HIS A 52 -18.47 -10.17 9.74
CA HIS A 52 -18.92 -9.65 11.04
C HIS A 52 -18.10 -8.49 11.65
N GLY A 53 -17.08 -8.00 10.96
CA GLY A 53 -16.44 -6.73 11.29
C GLY A 53 -17.44 -5.57 11.20
N ARG A 54 -17.26 -4.55 12.04
CA ARG A 54 -18.09 -3.34 12.04
C ARG A 54 -17.21 -2.11 11.98
N ALA A 55 -17.28 -1.39 10.86
CA ALA A 55 -16.57 -0.12 10.64
C ALA A 55 -16.87 0.90 11.74
N SER A 56 -18.12 0.96 12.21
CA SER A 56 -18.57 1.84 13.31
C SER A 56 -17.85 1.62 14.66
N SER A 57 -17.12 0.50 14.80
CA SER A 57 -16.34 0.20 16.00
C SER A 57 -14.90 0.73 15.94
N ILE A 58 -14.47 1.21 14.77
CA ILE A 58 -13.13 1.77 14.54
C ILE A 58 -13.15 3.23 14.98
N LYS A 59 -12.20 3.60 15.84
CA LYS A 59 -12.00 5.00 16.24
C LYS A 59 -10.83 5.57 15.43
N PRO A 60 -11.01 6.69 14.71
CA PRO A 60 -9.91 7.34 14.01
C PRO A 60 -8.84 7.81 15.01
N ASP A 61 -7.56 7.71 14.64
CA ASP A 61 -6.44 8.10 15.52
C ASP A 61 -6.44 9.61 15.78
N GLU A 62 -6.69 10.01 17.03
CA GLU A 62 -6.74 11.41 17.43
C GLU A 62 -5.35 12.09 17.47
N ARG A 63 -4.25 11.32 17.39
CA ARG A 63 -2.87 11.85 17.44
C ARG A 63 -2.43 12.56 16.16
N LEU A 64 -3.22 12.44 15.08
CA LEU A 64 -2.98 13.08 13.79
C LEU A 64 -3.65 14.47 13.65
N LYS A 65 -4.26 14.98 14.71
CA LYS A 65 -4.92 16.30 14.75
C LYS A 65 -3.96 17.44 15.11
#